data_AF-A0A1M7QUU7-F1
#
_entry.id   AF-A0A1M7QUU7-F1
#
_cell.length_a   1.000
_cell.length_b   1.000
_cell.length_c   1.000
_cell.angle_alpha   90.00
_cell.angle_beta   90.00
_cell.angle_gamma   90.00
#
_symmetry.space_group_name_H-M   'P 1'
#
loop_
_entity.id
_entity.type
_entity.pdbx_description
1 polymer ?
#
loop_
_entity_poly.entity_id
_entity_poly.type
_entity_poly.pdbx_seq_one_letter_code
_entity_poly.pdbx_strand_id
1 'polypeptide(L)'
;MPVPNPSTRIPEIRRLVRSSDVGADRDRWLALIAECNAFLSVISSAEDAHAEEWAQAFLEVLVAAQERRALHFPTQILKRRILLHDASISLFGVRPGDPLTDPDLIWHWFTESLGFGPAEYRHLLAAASSPERPPDDPARLRDLWVAAAIREAVLDLRRIAPAITDEALRDTSEEWRRAVVAAAPRRPTPPG
;
A
#
# COMPACT_ATOMS: atom_id res chain seq x y z
N MET A 1 -0.37 -20.36 15.76
CA MET A 1 -1.28 -21.17 14.92
C MET A 1 -0.46 -21.81 13.82
N PRO A 2 -0.67 -23.09 13.45
CA PRO A 2 0.02 -23.69 12.33
C PRO A 2 -0.31 -22.93 11.03
N VAL A 3 0.69 -22.73 10.18
CA VAL A 3 0.52 -22.09 8.87
C VAL A 3 -0.23 -23.07 7.96
N PRO A 4 -1.35 -22.67 7.33
CA PRO A 4 -2.10 -23.54 6.43
C PRO A 4 -1.22 -24.06 5.29
N ASN A 5 -1.47 -25.28 4.82
CA ASN A 5 -0.74 -25.84 3.68
C ASN A 5 -0.99 -24.97 2.42
N PRO A 6 0.05 -24.33 1.84
CA PRO A 6 -0.10 -23.36 0.75
C PRO A 6 -0.75 -23.96 -0.49
N SER A 7 -0.40 -25.20 -0.82
CA SER A 7 -0.91 -25.94 -2.00
C SER A 7 -2.44 -26.09 -2.01
N THR A 8 -3.06 -26.19 -0.83
CA THR A 8 -4.52 -26.27 -0.69
C THR A 8 -5.18 -24.91 -0.48
N ARG A 9 -4.44 -23.96 0.10
CA ARG A 9 -5.03 -22.71 0.56
C ARG A 9 -5.01 -21.60 -0.50
N ILE A 10 -4.01 -21.56 -1.38
CA ILE A 10 -3.97 -20.61 -2.52
C ILE A 10 -5.23 -20.76 -3.40
N PRO A 11 -5.60 -21.98 -3.88
CA PRO A 11 -6.80 -22.14 -4.69
C PRO A 11 -8.08 -21.71 -3.96
N GLU A 12 -8.14 -21.95 -2.64
CA GLU A 12 -9.29 -21.56 -1.83
C GLU A 12 -9.42 -20.05 -1.68
N ILE A 13 -8.32 -19.34 -1.39
CA ILE A 13 -8.28 -17.87 -1.34
C ILE A 13 -8.76 -17.30 -2.67
N ARG A 14 -8.21 -17.77 -3.79
CA ARG A 14 -8.61 -17.35 -5.14
C ARG A 14 -10.10 -17.60 -5.40
N ARG A 15 -10.62 -18.75 -4.97
CA ARG A 15 -12.06 -19.07 -5.07
C ARG A 15 -12.89 -18.09 -4.25
N LEU A 16 -12.50 -17.79 -3.01
CA LEU A 16 -13.18 -16.85 -2.13
C LEU A 16 -13.20 -15.44 -2.72
N VAL A 17 -12.07 -14.96 -3.23
CA VAL A 17 -11.95 -13.66 -3.91
C VAL A 17 -12.93 -13.56 -5.09
N ARG A 18 -13.06 -14.60 -5.91
CA ARG A 18 -13.98 -14.61 -7.06
C ARG A 18 -15.44 -14.77 -6.67
N SER A 19 -15.72 -15.42 -5.55
CA SER A 19 -17.08 -15.64 -5.07
C SER A 19 -17.75 -14.34 -4.60
N SER A 20 -19.08 -14.28 -4.74
CA SER A 20 -19.91 -13.29 -4.05
C SER A 20 -19.97 -13.51 -2.53
N ASP A 21 -19.46 -14.64 -2.03
CA ASP A 21 -19.60 -15.07 -0.62
C ASP A 21 -18.78 -14.19 0.35
N VAL A 22 -17.70 -13.56 -0.12
CA VAL A 22 -16.98 -12.55 0.66
C VAL A 22 -17.75 -11.22 0.65
N GLY A 23 -18.51 -10.96 -0.42
CA GLY A 23 -19.41 -9.82 -0.55
C GLY A 23 -18.75 -8.49 -0.21
N ALA A 24 -19.53 -7.62 0.44
CA ALA A 24 -19.06 -6.37 1.04
C ALA A 24 -18.69 -6.52 2.52
N ASP A 25 -18.57 -7.76 3.03
CA ASP A 25 -18.29 -8.01 4.45
C ASP A 25 -16.83 -7.66 4.79
N ARG A 26 -16.67 -6.51 5.44
CA ARG A 26 -15.38 -5.95 5.84
C ARG A 26 -14.55 -6.92 6.67
N ASP A 27 -15.16 -7.64 7.61
CA ASP A 27 -14.42 -8.48 8.55
C ASP A 27 -13.87 -9.72 7.85
N ARG A 28 -14.62 -10.27 6.87
CA ARG A 28 -14.11 -11.35 6.00
C ARG A 28 -12.92 -10.91 5.16
N TRP A 29 -12.98 -9.71 4.57
CA TRP A 29 -11.85 -9.16 3.83
C TRP A 29 -10.63 -8.93 4.71
N LEU A 30 -10.82 -8.41 5.92
CA LEU A 30 -9.72 -8.23 6.88
C LEU A 30 -9.12 -9.57 7.31
N ALA A 31 -9.93 -10.62 7.51
CA ALA A 31 -9.47 -11.96 7.84
C ALA A 31 -8.63 -12.57 6.71
N LEU A 32 -9.11 -12.51 5.46
CA LEU A 32 -8.36 -12.99 4.28
C LEU A 32 -7.02 -12.29 4.13
N ILE A 33 -7.02 -10.96 4.28
CA ILE A 33 -5.79 -10.17 4.21
C ILE A 33 -4.83 -10.49 5.36
N ALA A 34 -5.35 -10.67 6.59
CA ALA A 34 -4.53 -11.02 7.74
C ALA A 34 -3.85 -12.39 7.54
N GLU A 35 -4.58 -13.34 6.96
CA GLU A 35 -4.05 -14.64 6.60
C GLU A 35 -2.94 -14.52 5.54
N CYS A 36 -3.18 -13.77 4.46
CA CYS A 36 -2.18 -13.57 3.43
C CYS A 36 -0.91 -12.87 3.97
N ASN A 37 -1.08 -11.86 4.83
CA ASN A 37 0.03 -11.18 5.51
C ASN A 37 0.83 -12.12 6.43
N ALA A 38 0.14 -12.99 7.17
CA ALA A 38 0.79 -13.95 8.05
C ALA A 38 1.68 -14.90 7.24
N PHE A 39 1.24 -15.35 6.07
CA PHE A 39 2.03 -16.20 5.21
C PHE A 39 3.25 -15.48 4.61
N LEU A 40 3.10 -14.23 4.14
CA LEU A 40 4.24 -13.41 3.70
C LEU A 40 5.31 -13.29 4.79
N SER A 41 4.92 -13.28 6.06
CA SER A 41 5.84 -13.21 7.19
C SER A 41 6.60 -14.52 7.45
N VAL A 42 6.13 -15.64 6.88
CA VAL A 42 6.71 -16.97 7.05
C VAL A 42 7.52 -17.40 5.83
N ILE A 43 7.21 -16.88 4.63
CA ILE A 43 8.08 -17.05 3.46
C ILE A 43 9.42 -16.38 3.75
N SER A 44 10.47 -17.20 3.89
CA SER A 44 11.82 -16.72 4.19
C SER A 44 12.77 -16.79 3.00
N SER A 45 12.35 -17.38 1.87
CA SER A 45 13.18 -17.57 0.68
C SER A 45 12.34 -17.60 -0.59
N ALA A 46 12.93 -17.11 -1.68
CA ALA A 46 12.38 -17.23 -3.03
C ALA A 46 12.35 -18.69 -3.53
N GLU A 47 13.10 -19.58 -2.90
CA GLU A 47 13.16 -21.01 -3.22
C GLU A 47 11.93 -21.79 -2.72
N ASP A 48 11.06 -21.17 -1.90
CA ASP A 48 9.78 -21.77 -1.54
C ASP A 48 8.89 -21.83 -2.79
N ALA A 49 8.54 -23.06 -3.18
CA ALA A 49 7.78 -23.35 -4.41
C ALA A 49 6.43 -22.62 -4.51
N HIS A 50 5.90 -22.11 -3.39
CA HIS A 50 4.61 -21.41 -3.34
C HIS A 50 4.72 -19.91 -3.07
N ALA A 51 5.93 -19.36 -2.89
CA ALA A 51 6.12 -17.96 -2.51
C ALA A 51 5.48 -17.00 -3.52
N GLU A 52 5.80 -17.17 -4.81
CA GLU A 52 5.31 -16.30 -5.88
C GLU A 52 3.80 -16.47 -6.09
N GLU A 53 3.31 -17.72 -6.10
CA GLU A 53 1.87 -17.99 -6.23
C GLU A 53 1.05 -17.37 -5.09
N TRP A 54 1.61 -17.36 -3.88
CA TRP A 54 0.95 -16.74 -2.74
C TRP A 54 0.99 -15.21 -2.80
N ALA A 55 2.13 -14.62 -3.15
CA ALA A 55 2.24 -13.17 -3.36
C ALA A 55 1.20 -12.70 -4.40
N GLN A 56 1.04 -13.46 -5.48
CA GLN A 56 0.03 -13.21 -6.50
C GLN A 56 -1.39 -13.35 -5.96
N ALA A 57 -1.69 -14.41 -5.20
CA ALA A 57 -2.99 -14.58 -4.57
C ALA A 57 -3.32 -13.44 -3.59
N PHE A 58 -2.33 -12.95 -2.86
CA PHE A 58 -2.52 -11.81 -1.98
C PHE A 58 -2.77 -10.51 -2.76
N LEU A 59 -2.06 -10.29 -3.87
CA LEU A 59 -2.34 -9.16 -4.75
C LEU A 59 -3.78 -9.22 -5.27
N GLU A 60 -4.25 -10.40 -5.71
CA GLU A 60 -5.64 -10.61 -6.15
C GLU A 60 -6.66 -10.25 -5.04
N VAL A 61 -6.38 -10.62 -3.78
CA VAL A 61 -7.22 -10.24 -2.62
C VAL A 61 -7.26 -8.71 -2.45
N LEU A 62 -6.11 -8.03 -2.50
CA LEU A 62 -6.02 -6.58 -2.29
C LEU A 62 -6.71 -5.80 -3.41
N VAL A 63 -6.54 -6.23 -4.67
CA VAL A 63 -7.20 -5.65 -5.84
C VAL A 63 -8.71 -5.80 -5.71
N ALA A 64 -9.21 -7.00 -5.44
CA ALA A 64 -10.65 -7.24 -5.31
C ALA A 64 -11.27 -6.48 -4.11
N ALA A 65 -10.56 -6.38 -2.99
CA ALA A 65 -11.00 -5.59 -1.84
C ALA A 65 -11.10 -4.09 -2.19
N GLN A 66 -10.17 -3.57 -2.99
CA GLN A 66 -10.19 -2.19 -3.48
C GLN A 66 -11.36 -1.96 -4.45
N GLU A 67 -11.52 -2.81 -5.46
CA GLU A 67 -12.58 -2.70 -6.47
C GLU A 67 -13.99 -2.76 -5.86
N ARG A 68 -14.17 -3.64 -4.87
CA ARG A 68 -15.45 -3.79 -4.15
C ARG A 68 -15.65 -2.75 -3.05
N ARG A 69 -14.70 -1.84 -2.85
CA ARG A 69 -14.71 -0.81 -1.79
C ARG A 69 -14.96 -1.41 -0.41
N ALA A 70 -14.48 -2.63 -0.18
CA ALA A 70 -14.71 -3.35 1.06
C ALA A 70 -13.90 -2.79 2.23
N LEU A 71 -12.82 -2.08 1.92
CA LEU A 71 -11.90 -1.50 2.89
C LEU A 71 -11.67 -0.03 2.61
N HIS A 72 -11.31 0.71 3.66
CA HIS A 72 -10.99 2.12 3.52
C HIS A 72 -9.63 2.28 2.82
N PHE A 73 -9.67 2.80 1.61
CA PHE A 73 -8.51 3.39 0.96
C PHE A 73 -8.37 4.85 1.45
N PRO A 74 -7.16 5.38 1.74
CA PRO A 74 -5.82 4.77 1.64
C PRO A 74 -5.34 4.01 2.89
N THR A 75 -6.04 4.05 4.02
CA THR A 75 -5.49 3.57 5.30
C THR A 75 -5.28 2.06 5.40
N GLN A 76 -6.11 1.25 4.71
CA GLN A 76 -6.06 -0.20 4.82
C GLN A 76 -5.42 -0.89 3.62
N ILE A 77 -5.75 -0.49 2.39
CA ILE A 77 -5.27 -1.12 1.16
C ILE A 77 -3.84 -0.67 0.80
N LEU A 78 -3.60 0.66 0.78
CA LEU A 78 -2.37 1.26 0.26
C LEU A 78 -1.12 0.65 0.91
N LYS A 79 -1.06 0.70 2.25
CA LYS A 79 0.05 0.20 3.05
C LYS A 79 0.33 -1.29 2.82
N ARG A 80 -0.72 -2.11 2.76
CA ARG A 80 -0.57 -3.56 2.61
C ARG A 80 -0.03 -3.94 1.24
N ARG A 81 -0.50 -3.26 0.19
CA ARG A 81 -0.03 -3.52 -1.17
C ARG A 81 1.43 -3.08 -1.35
N ILE A 82 1.82 -1.95 -0.76
CA ILE A 82 3.23 -1.50 -0.79
C ILE A 82 4.14 -2.49 -0.06
N LEU A 83 3.75 -2.97 1.12
CA LEU A 83 4.51 -4.00 1.84
C LEU A 83 4.62 -5.30 1.03
N LEU A 84 3.55 -5.71 0.35
CA LEU A 84 3.58 -6.87 -0.55
C LEU A 84 4.57 -6.63 -1.70
N HIS A 85 4.57 -5.46 -2.33
CA HIS A 85 5.51 -5.13 -3.41
C HIS A 85 6.97 -5.09 -2.94
N ASP A 86 7.25 -4.45 -1.80
CA ASP A 86 8.60 -4.40 -1.22
C ASP A 86 9.12 -5.81 -0.88
N ALA A 87 8.27 -6.65 -0.30
CA ALA A 87 8.59 -8.05 -0.02
C ALA A 87 8.82 -8.86 -1.31
N SER A 88 7.95 -8.67 -2.31
CA SER A 88 8.03 -9.39 -3.59
C SER A 88 9.29 -9.01 -4.37
N ILE A 89 9.67 -7.73 -4.39
CA ILE A 89 10.93 -7.28 -5.01
C ILE A 89 12.13 -7.85 -4.26
N SER A 90 12.08 -7.88 -2.93
CA SER A 90 13.15 -8.44 -2.11
C SER A 90 13.34 -9.95 -2.32
N LEU A 91 12.25 -10.69 -2.55
CA LEU A 91 12.27 -12.13 -2.78
C LEU A 91 12.59 -12.49 -4.24
N PHE A 92 11.88 -11.88 -5.20
CA PHE A 92 11.89 -12.32 -6.60
C PHE A 92 12.68 -11.40 -7.54
N GLY A 93 13.15 -10.25 -7.03
CA GLY A 93 13.81 -9.24 -7.84
C GLY A 93 12.85 -8.42 -8.71
N VAL A 94 13.39 -7.36 -9.33
CA VAL A 94 12.66 -6.49 -10.24
C VAL A 94 12.47 -7.17 -11.60
N ARG A 95 11.21 -7.26 -12.06
CA ARG A 95 10.85 -7.84 -13.38
C ARG A 95 9.93 -6.89 -14.14
N PRO A 96 10.36 -6.32 -15.28
CA PRO A 96 9.49 -5.48 -16.11
C PRO A 96 8.23 -6.22 -16.58
N GLY A 97 7.08 -5.55 -16.51
CA GLY A 97 5.76 -6.08 -16.86
C GLY A 97 5.10 -6.93 -15.77
N ASP A 98 5.79 -7.22 -14.66
CA ASP A 98 5.23 -7.99 -13.55
C ASP A 98 4.48 -7.08 -12.56
N PRO A 99 3.17 -7.27 -12.33
CA PRO A 99 2.41 -6.43 -11.41
C PRO A 99 2.89 -6.50 -9.96
N LEU A 100 3.65 -7.52 -9.55
CA LEU A 100 4.21 -7.64 -8.19
C LEU A 100 5.53 -6.91 -8.01
N THR A 101 6.39 -6.89 -9.04
CA THR A 101 7.79 -6.47 -8.89
C THR A 101 8.26 -5.42 -9.89
N ASP A 102 7.43 -4.99 -10.84
CA ASP A 102 7.72 -3.87 -11.73
C ASP A 102 7.50 -2.52 -11.01
N PRO A 103 8.57 -1.75 -10.74
CA PRO A 103 8.47 -0.46 -10.06
C PRO A 103 7.60 0.55 -10.81
N ASP A 104 7.56 0.52 -12.14
CA ASP A 104 6.78 1.44 -12.96
C ASP A 104 5.29 1.16 -12.79
N LEU A 105 4.88 -0.12 -12.85
CA LEU A 105 3.49 -0.52 -12.60
C LEU A 105 3.04 -0.24 -11.16
N ILE A 106 3.92 -0.46 -10.18
CA ILE A 106 3.62 -0.19 -8.77
C ILE A 106 3.39 1.31 -8.54
N TRP A 107 4.27 2.16 -9.06
CA TRP A 107 4.13 3.61 -8.93
C TRP A 107 2.95 4.16 -9.71
N HIS A 108 2.69 3.64 -10.90
CA HIS A 108 1.51 4.00 -11.68
C HIS A 108 0.22 3.65 -10.93
N TRP A 109 0.12 2.43 -10.40
CA TRP A 109 -1.03 2.05 -9.55
C TRP A 109 -1.20 2.97 -8.34
N PHE A 110 -0.09 3.36 -7.69
CA PHE A 110 -0.14 4.26 -6.54
C PHE A 110 -0.73 5.61 -6.91
N THR A 111 -0.24 6.25 -7.99
CA THR A 111 -0.69 7.58 -8.39
C THR A 111 -2.13 7.56 -8.88
N GLU A 112 -2.52 6.57 -9.69
CA GLU A 112 -3.90 6.41 -10.14
C GLU A 112 -4.87 6.16 -8.98
N SER A 113 -4.49 5.33 -8.00
CA SER A 113 -5.36 4.99 -6.88
C SER A 113 -5.65 6.17 -5.96
N LEU A 114 -4.72 7.11 -5.83
CA LEU A 114 -4.96 8.33 -5.06
C LEU A 114 -5.93 9.28 -5.78
N GLY A 115 -5.91 9.31 -7.12
CA GLY A 115 -6.75 10.19 -7.92
C GLY A 115 -6.41 11.68 -7.80
N PHE A 116 -5.30 12.01 -7.13
CA PHE A 116 -4.78 13.37 -6.98
C PHE A 116 -3.25 13.33 -6.81
N GLY A 117 -2.60 14.49 -6.98
CA GLY A 117 -1.16 14.61 -6.99
C GLY A 117 -0.51 15.17 -5.72
N PRO A 118 0.81 15.37 -5.74
CA PRO A 118 1.57 15.93 -4.62
C PRO A 118 1.10 17.32 -4.19
N ALA A 119 0.54 18.11 -5.11
CA ALA A 119 0.04 19.46 -4.82
C ALA A 119 -1.24 19.42 -3.97
N GLU A 120 -2.21 18.59 -4.36
CA GLU A 120 -3.45 18.37 -3.62
C GLU A 120 -3.16 17.75 -2.24
N TYR A 121 -2.19 16.84 -2.14
CA TYR A 121 -1.72 16.32 -0.86
C TYR A 121 -1.25 17.44 0.10
N ARG A 122 -0.44 18.39 -0.41
CA ARG A 122 0.02 19.53 0.40
C ARG A 122 -1.15 20.40 0.86
N HIS A 123 -2.12 20.65 -0.02
CA HIS A 123 -3.33 21.40 0.34
C HIS A 123 -4.17 20.69 1.39
N LEU A 124 -4.39 19.37 1.24
CA LEU A 124 -5.10 18.54 2.21
C LEU A 124 -4.45 18.66 3.60
N LEU A 125 -3.12 18.49 3.67
CA LEU A 125 -2.40 18.56 4.94
C LEU A 125 -2.41 19.97 5.55
N ALA A 126 -2.25 21.02 4.73
CA ALA A 126 -2.31 22.40 5.19
C ALA A 126 -3.69 22.74 5.78
N ALA A 127 -4.76 22.35 5.09
CA ALA A 127 -6.12 22.53 5.57
C ALA A 127 -6.37 21.75 6.88
N ALA A 128 -5.91 20.50 6.97
CA ALA A 128 -6.04 19.68 8.17
C ALA A 128 -5.18 20.16 9.35
N SER A 129 -4.11 20.90 9.07
CA SER A 129 -3.21 21.48 10.08
C SER A 129 -3.55 22.93 10.43
N SER A 130 -4.59 23.51 9.81
CA SER A 130 -4.99 24.90 10.06
C SER A 130 -5.37 25.11 11.53
N PRO A 131 -4.86 26.17 12.18
CA PRO A 131 -5.25 26.52 13.55
C PRO A 131 -6.73 26.92 13.66
N GLU A 132 -7.38 27.26 12.54
CA GLU A 132 -8.80 27.61 12.48
C GLU A 132 -9.72 26.39 12.60
N ARG A 133 -9.20 25.17 12.36
CA ARG A 133 -9.98 23.95 12.55
C ARG A 133 -9.90 23.47 14.01
N PRO A 134 -11.04 23.19 14.66
CA PRO A 134 -11.06 22.59 15.99
C PRO A 134 -10.21 21.31 16.04
N PRO A 135 -9.43 21.08 17.11
CA PRO A 135 -8.60 19.87 17.26
C PRO A 135 -9.42 18.57 17.27
N ASP A 136 -10.65 18.64 17.79
CA ASP A 136 -11.54 17.48 17.91
C ASP A 136 -12.49 17.33 16.72
N ASP A 137 -12.30 18.10 15.63
CA ASP A 137 -13.08 17.96 14.41
C ASP A 137 -12.83 16.57 13.77
N PRO A 138 -13.85 15.69 13.67
CA PRO A 138 -13.70 14.38 13.08
C PRO A 138 -13.21 14.40 11.63
N ALA A 139 -13.53 15.45 10.86
CA ALA A 139 -13.03 15.62 9.50
C ALA A 139 -11.54 15.93 9.49
N ARG A 140 -11.08 16.81 10.40
CA ARG A 140 -9.66 17.10 10.59
C ARG A 140 -8.86 15.85 10.93
N LEU A 141 -9.32 15.06 11.90
CA LEU A 141 -8.65 13.82 12.30
C LEU A 141 -8.56 12.82 11.15
N ARG A 142 -9.65 12.69 10.37
CA ARG A 142 -9.67 11.86 9.17
C ARG A 142 -8.66 12.31 8.13
N ASP A 143 -8.61 13.61 7.81
CA ASP A 143 -7.68 14.16 6.83
C ASP A 143 -6.22 13.96 7.26
N LEU A 144 -5.92 14.13 8.55
CA LEU A 144 -4.59 13.85 9.11
C LEU A 144 -4.22 12.37 9.02
N TRP A 145 -5.15 11.45 9.28
CA TRP A 145 -4.93 10.01 9.12
C TRP A 145 -4.71 9.61 7.66
N VAL A 146 -5.48 10.17 6.74
CA VAL A 146 -5.31 9.97 5.29
C VAL A 146 -3.93 10.47 4.86
N ALA A 147 -3.55 11.68 5.26
CA ALA A 147 -2.25 12.25 4.93
C ALA A 147 -1.09 11.43 5.52
N ALA A 148 -1.23 10.95 6.76
CA ALA A 148 -0.24 10.08 7.39
C ALA A 148 -0.06 8.75 6.63
N ALA A 149 -1.16 8.11 6.21
CA ALA A 149 -1.10 6.87 5.43
C ALA A 149 -0.40 7.05 4.08
N ILE A 150 -0.68 8.17 3.37
CA ILE A 150 -0.01 8.51 2.11
C ILE A 150 1.48 8.78 2.35
N ARG A 151 1.82 9.53 3.40
CA ARG A 151 3.21 9.78 3.76
C ARG A 151 3.98 8.50 4.01
N GLU A 152 3.44 7.59 4.81
CA GLU A 152 4.07 6.28 5.07
C GLU A 152 4.28 5.51 3.78
N ALA A 153 3.25 5.42 2.94
CA ALA A 153 3.31 4.76 1.65
C ALA A 153 4.40 5.31 0.72
N VAL A 154 4.49 6.64 0.55
CA VAL A 154 5.54 7.28 -0.25
C VAL A 154 6.93 6.99 0.34
N LEU A 155 7.06 7.01 1.67
CA LEU A 155 8.32 6.71 2.33
C LEU A 155 8.74 5.24 2.17
N ASP A 156 7.79 4.31 2.08
CA ASP A 156 8.10 2.89 1.82
C ASP A 156 8.46 2.69 0.33
N LEU A 157 7.71 3.31 -0.58
CA LEU A 157 7.98 3.28 -2.02
C LEU A 157 9.32 3.92 -2.42
N ARG A 158 9.95 4.72 -1.54
CA ARG A 158 11.30 5.27 -1.80
C ARG A 158 12.33 4.19 -2.12
N ARG A 159 12.14 2.96 -1.61
CA ARG A 159 13.08 1.85 -1.81
C ARG A 159 13.06 1.36 -3.25
N ILE A 160 11.91 1.43 -3.91
CA ILE A 160 11.72 0.97 -5.29
C ILE A 160 11.93 2.09 -6.31
N ALA A 161 11.87 3.36 -5.87
CA ALA A 161 12.04 4.53 -6.72
C ALA A 161 13.30 4.53 -7.62
N PRO A 162 14.49 4.05 -7.17
CA PRO A 162 15.68 4.00 -8.01
C PRO A 162 15.56 3.04 -9.21
N ALA A 163 14.62 2.10 -9.16
CA ALA A 163 14.41 1.10 -10.20
C ALA A 163 13.29 1.48 -11.20
N ILE A 164 12.65 2.65 -11.03
CA ILE A 164 11.70 3.21 -12.00
C ILE A 164 12.45 3.52 -13.31
N THR A 165 11.95 3.01 -14.43
CA THR A 165 12.57 3.23 -15.74
C THR A 165 11.94 4.39 -16.50
N ASP A 166 10.64 4.61 -16.34
CA ASP A 166 9.90 5.74 -16.90
C ASP A 166 10.32 7.08 -16.26
N GLU A 167 10.74 8.04 -17.09
CA GLU A 167 11.25 9.34 -16.64
C GLU A 167 10.16 10.19 -15.97
N ALA A 168 8.94 10.21 -16.52
CA ALA A 168 7.84 10.99 -15.96
C ALA A 168 7.36 10.43 -14.62
N LEU A 169 7.34 9.09 -14.47
CA LEU A 169 7.06 8.46 -13.18
C LEU A 169 8.16 8.72 -12.16
N ARG A 170 9.43 8.76 -12.58
CA ARG A 170 10.55 9.06 -11.68
C ARG A 170 10.45 10.48 -11.14
N ASP A 171 10.17 11.45 -12.00
CA ASP A 171 9.94 12.85 -11.61
C ASP A 171 8.74 12.98 -10.66
N THR A 172 7.65 12.29 -10.98
CA THR A 172 6.44 12.24 -10.15
C THR A 172 6.73 11.64 -8.76
N SER A 173 7.51 10.56 -8.69
CA SER A 173 7.97 9.94 -7.43
C SER A 173 8.79 10.94 -6.60
N GLU A 174 9.71 11.68 -7.22
CA GLU A 174 10.50 12.70 -6.54
C GLU A 174 9.66 13.90 -6.05
N GLU A 175 8.62 14.29 -6.80
CA GLU A 175 7.66 15.29 -6.34
C GLU A 175 6.86 14.83 -5.11
N TRP A 176 6.37 13.59 -5.13
CA TRP A 176 5.71 12.96 -3.97
C TRP A 176 6.64 12.93 -2.77
N ARG A 177 7.90 12.50 -2.96
CA ARG A 177 8.91 12.47 -1.89
C ARG A 177 9.13 13.85 -1.30
N ARG A 178 9.29 14.89 -2.14
CA ARG A 178 9.44 16.28 -1.68
C ARG A 178 8.21 16.75 -0.90
N ALA A 179 7.01 16.44 -1.39
CA ALA A 179 5.76 16.84 -0.74
C ALA A 179 5.62 16.25 0.67
N VAL A 180 5.92 14.96 0.86
CA VAL A 180 5.76 14.30 2.16
C VAL A 180 6.89 14.61 3.15
N VAL A 181 8.08 14.96 2.66
CA VAL A 181 9.22 15.39 3.50
C VAL A 181 9.05 16.83 3.96
N ALA A 182 8.67 17.75 3.07
CA ALA A 182 8.40 19.15 3.41
C ALA A 182 7.25 19.29 4.43
N ALA A 183 6.31 18.34 4.38
CA ALA A 183 5.19 18.18 5.30
C ALA A 183 5.57 17.66 6.70
N ALA A 184 6.77 17.13 6.92
CA ALA A 184 7.17 16.63 8.22
C ALA A 184 7.33 17.81 9.21
N PRO A 185 6.81 17.70 10.45
CA PRO A 185 6.99 18.76 11.44
C PRO A 185 8.50 19.00 11.63
N ARG A 186 8.93 20.25 11.45
CA ARG A 186 10.31 20.63 11.78
C ARG A 186 10.52 20.28 13.25
N ARG A 187 11.49 19.41 13.54
CA ARG A 187 11.94 19.22 14.93
C ARG A 187 12.32 20.61 15.45
N PRO A 188 11.86 21.00 16.65
CA PRO A 188 12.31 22.25 17.24
C PRO A 188 13.83 22.19 17.35
N THR A 189 14.51 23.15 16.74
CA THR A 189 15.95 23.35 16.94
C THR A 189 16.12 23.66 18.43
N PRO A 190 16.99 22.93 19.16
CA PRO A 190 17.28 23.30 20.54
C PRO A 190 17.82 24.74 20.54
N PRO A 191 17.43 25.58 21.51
CA PRO A 191 18.06 26.88 21.68
C PRO A 191 19.56 26.64 21.94
N GLY A 192 20.40 27.29 21.12
CA GLY A 192 21.84 27.35 21.33
C GLY A 192 22.23 28.35 22.41
#